data_AF-A0A645FP44-F1
#
_entry.id   AF-A0A645FP44-F1
#
_cell.length_a   1.000
_cell.length_b   1.000
_cell.length_c   1.000
_cell.angle_alpha   90.00
_cell.angle_beta   90.00
_cell.angle_gamma   90.00
#
_symmetry.space_group_name_H-M   'P 1'
#
loop_
_entity.id
_entity.type
_entity.pdbx_description
1 polymer ?
#
loop_
_entity_poly.entity_id
_entity_poly.type
_entity_poly.pdbx_seq_one_letter_code
_entity_poly.pdbx_strand_id
1 'polypeptide(L)'
;MVKLKKAGLVGTKEGADGGYYFELDSAKVNLKMVNDALMEPIVCSSWRSGAHDMDCLVASGMADILDGIYSQLNTLCRDALETMTIRAINDRIFNK
;
A
#
# COMPACT_ATOMS: atom_id res chain seq x y z
N MET A 1 1.05 -11.35 6.35
CA MET A 1 2.09 -12.34 5.97
C MET A 1 1.68 -13.30 4.85
N VAL A 2 0.52 -13.98 4.91
CA VAL A 2 0.09 -14.91 3.84
C VAL A 2 0.08 -14.27 2.44
N LYS A 3 -0.43 -13.04 2.31
CA LYS A 3 -0.42 -12.28 1.04
C LYS A 3 1.00 -12.06 0.50
N LEU A 4 1.94 -11.68 1.37
CA LEU A 4 3.35 -11.49 1.02
C LEU A 4 4.02 -12.81 0.58
N LYS A 5 3.71 -13.92 1.26
CA LYS A 5 4.18 -15.26 0.86
C LYS A 5 3.67 -15.62 -0.53
N LYS A 6 2.38 -15.40 -0.80
CA LYS A 6 1.77 -15.64 -2.12
C LYS A 6 2.41 -14.79 -3.23
N ALA A 7 2.81 -13.57 -2.90
CA ALA A 7 3.55 -12.69 -3.80
C ALA A 7 5.05 -13.02 -3.92
N GLY A 8 5.55 -14.05 -3.23
CA GLY A 8 6.96 -14.44 -3.25
C GLY A 8 7.90 -13.48 -2.52
N LEU A 9 7.37 -12.54 -1.73
CA LEU A 9 8.17 -11.56 -1.00
C LEU A 9 8.81 -12.11 0.28
N VAL A 10 8.26 -13.20 0.82
CA VAL A 10 8.76 -13.88 2.02
C VAL A 10 8.64 -15.39 1.85
N GLY A 11 9.60 -16.12 2.41
CA GLY A 11 9.53 -17.58 2.56
C GLY A 11 8.91 -17.98 3.90
N THR A 12 8.67 -19.28 4.08
CA THR A 12 8.23 -19.85 5.35
C THR A 12 9.04 -21.07 5.72
N LYS A 13 9.36 -21.19 7.00
CA LYS A 13 9.91 -22.39 7.63
C LYS A 13 8.87 -22.99 8.57
N GLU A 14 8.66 -24.29 8.49
CA GLU A 14 7.74 -25.03 9.38
C GLU A 14 8.47 -25.57 10.63
N GLY A 15 7.72 -25.93 11.66
CA GLY A 15 8.23 -26.49 12.92
C GLY A 15 8.07 -25.56 14.13
N ALA A 16 8.51 -26.03 15.30
CA ALA A 16 8.43 -25.26 16.56
C ALA A 16 9.20 -23.93 16.50
N ASP A 17 10.34 -23.91 15.80
CA ASP A 17 11.12 -22.70 15.46
C ASP A 17 10.87 -22.24 14.00
N GLY A 18 9.64 -22.44 13.53
CA GLY A 18 9.18 -21.98 12.23
C GLY A 18 8.90 -20.48 12.19
N GLY A 19 8.64 -19.95 11.00
CA GLY A 19 8.36 -18.52 10.82
C GLY A 19 8.43 -18.07 9.38
N TYR A 20 8.42 -16.76 9.18
CA TYR A 20 8.65 -16.13 7.88
C TYR A 20 10.07 -15.58 7.81
N TYR A 21 10.68 -15.65 6.63
CA TYR A 21 11.99 -15.08 6.39
C TYR A 21 12.01 -14.30 5.08
N PHE A 22 12.95 -13.38 4.97
CA PHE A 22 13.19 -12.56 3.78
C PHE A 22 14.51 -12.98 3.14
N GLU A 23 14.46 -13.49 1.91
CA GLU A 23 15.63 -13.99 1.16
C GLU A 23 15.89 -13.22 -0.14
N LEU A 24 15.05 -12.24 -0.46
CA LEU A 24 15.22 -11.42 -1.64
C LEU A 24 16.33 -10.38 -1.47
N ASP A 25 16.84 -9.87 -2.59
CA ASP A 25 17.73 -8.72 -2.59
C ASP A 25 16.96 -7.47 -2.15
N SER A 26 17.27 -6.93 -0.97
CA SER A 26 16.61 -5.77 -0.39
C SER A 26 16.74 -4.51 -1.24
N ALA A 27 17.72 -4.43 -2.14
CA ALA A 27 17.86 -3.32 -3.09
C ALA A 27 16.91 -3.44 -4.29
N LYS A 28 16.36 -4.63 -4.56
CA LYS A 28 15.44 -4.90 -5.68
C LYS A 28 13.97 -4.96 -5.25
N VAL A 29 13.70 -5.09 -3.96
CA VAL A 29 12.33 -5.05 -3.41
C VAL A 29 11.99 -3.62 -3.03
N ASN A 30 10.95 -3.07 -3.64
CA ASN A 30 10.43 -1.74 -3.32
C ASN A 30 9.09 -1.80 -2.56
N LEU A 31 8.71 -0.66 -1.97
CA LEU A 31 7.48 -0.58 -1.17
C LEU A 31 6.22 -0.72 -2.04
N LYS A 32 6.28 -0.42 -3.33
CA LYS A 32 5.17 -0.67 -4.27
C LYS A 32 4.87 -2.17 -4.38
N MET A 33 5.88 -3.02 -4.49
CA MET A 33 5.70 -4.48 -4.51
C MET A 33 5.02 -4.98 -3.22
N VAL A 34 5.41 -4.42 -2.06
CA VAL A 34 4.78 -4.75 -0.78
C VAL A 34 3.31 -4.30 -0.76
N ASN A 35 3.03 -3.06 -1.18
CA ASN A 35 1.67 -2.53 -1.27
C ASN A 35 0.78 -3.35 -2.20
N ASP A 36 1.29 -3.71 -3.38
CA ASP A 36 0.60 -4.51 -4.39
C ASP A 36 0.28 -5.92 -3.86
N ALA A 37 1.20 -6.52 -3.11
CA ALA A 37 0.96 -7.80 -2.47
C ALA A 37 -0.14 -7.71 -1.39
N LEU A 38 -0.19 -6.60 -0.64
CA LEU A 38 -1.22 -6.38 0.38
C LEU A 38 -2.59 -6.05 -0.25
N MET A 39 -2.62 -5.47 -1.45
CA MET A 39 -3.84 -5.05 -2.17
C MET A 39 -4.70 -4.09 -1.32
N GLU A 40 -4.05 -3.16 -0.63
CA GLU A 40 -4.71 -2.15 0.20
C GLU A 40 -4.52 -0.76 -0.41
N PRO A 41 -5.55 0.12 -0.34
CA PRO A 41 -5.39 1.51 -0.71
C PRO A 41 -4.43 2.22 0.24
N ILE A 42 -3.53 3.02 -0.31
CA ILE A 42 -2.57 3.81 0.46
C ILE A 42 -3.27 5.01 1.11
N VAL A 43 -4.14 5.67 0.36
CA VAL A 43 -4.97 6.78 0.81
C VAL A 43 -6.39 6.27 0.95
N CYS A 44 -6.81 6.11 2.20
CA CYS A 44 -8.14 5.62 2.54
C CYS A 44 -8.77 6.56 3.56
N SER A 45 -9.81 7.28 3.14
CA SER A 45 -10.64 8.06 4.07
C SER A 45 -11.80 7.20 4.54
N SER A 46 -12.05 7.17 5.85
CA SER A 46 -13.24 6.52 6.42
C SER A 46 -14.52 7.33 6.21
N TRP A 47 -14.40 8.57 5.73
CA TRP A 47 -15.53 9.47 5.52
C TRP A 47 -15.30 10.41 4.32
N ARG A 48 -16.38 10.73 3.62
CA ARG A 48 -16.42 11.78 2.59
C ARG A 48 -17.78 12.45 2.60
N SER A 49 -17.85 13.69 2.16
CA SER A 49 -19.10 14.44 2.07
C SER A 49 -19.88 14.10 0.79
N GLY A 50 -21.20 14.18 0.88
CA GLY A 50 -22.10 14.02 -0.24
C GLY A 50 -22.62 12.59 -0.44
N ALA A 51 -23.77 12.50 -1.10
CA ALA A 51 -24.41 11.28 -1.54
C ALA A 51 -25.35 11.62 -2.71
N HIS A 52 -25.57 10.68 -3.62
CA HIS A 52 -26.28 10.96 -4.88
C HIS A 52 -27.75 11.39 -4.67
N ASP A 53 -28.34 11.10 -3.51
CA ASP A 53 -29.73 11.36 -3.12
C ASP A 53 -29.94 12.64 -2.29
N MET A 54 -28.97 13.54 -2.26
CA MET A 54 -29.05 14.79 -1.48
C MET A 54 -29.69 15.95 -2.26
N ASP A 55 -30.56 16.73 -1.60
CA ASP A 55 -31.22 17.92 -2.19
C ASP A 55 -30.23 19.02 -2.60
N CYS A 56 -29.08 19.11 -1.93
CA CYS A 56 -28.03 20.05 -2.28
C CYS A 56 -27.26 19.54 -3.50
N LEU A 57 -27.39 20.26 -4.64
CA LEU A 57 -26.71 19.91 -5.90
C LEU A 57 -25.20 19.74 -5.76
N VAL A 58 -24.54 20.54 -4.91
CA VAL A 58 -23.11 20.39 -4.63
C VAL A 58 -22.84 19.07 -3.88
N ALA A 59 -23.64 18.75 -2.86
CA ALA A 59 -23.49 17.53 -2.09
C ALA A 59 -23.85 16.28 -2.92
N SER A 60 -24.76 16.39 -3.88
CA SER A 60 -25.17 15.29 -4.77
C SER A 60 -24.01 14.72 -5.59
N GLY A 61 -23.06 15.57 -6.02
CA GLY A 61 -21.88 15.15 -6.79
C GLY A 61 -20.56 15.09 -6.02
N MET A 62 -20.49 15.62 -4.79
CA MET A 62 -19.22 15.75 -4.06
C MET A 62 -18.59 14.40 -3.72
N ALA A 63 -19.44 13.40 -3.49
CA ALA A 63 -19.04 12.03 -3.27
C ALA A 63 -18.05 11.58 -4.38
N ASP A 64 -18.51 11.50 -5.62
CA ASP A 64 -17.74 10.94 -6.73
C ASP A 64 -16.48 11.75 -7.04
N ILE A 65 -16.52 13.07 -6.83
CA ILE A 65 -15.34 13.94 -6.94
C ILE A 65 -14.27 13.52 -5.93
N LEU A 66 -14.66 13.31 -4.66
CA LEU A 66 -13.72 12.89 -3.62
C LEU A 66 -13.16 11.48 -3.89
N ASP A 67 -13.96 10.56 -4.42
CA ASP A 67 -13.46 9.24 -4.84
C ASP A 67 -12.42 9.37 -5.96
N GLY A 68 -12.65 10.25 -6.94
CA GLY A 68 -11.69 10.55 -7.99
C GLY A 68 -10.38 11.13 -7.44
N ILE A 69 -10.46 12.06 -6.50
CA ILE A 69 -9.28 12.64 -5.84
C ILE A 69 -8.51 11.55 -5.08
N TYR A 70 -9.19 10.71 -4.28
CA TYR A 70 -8.55 9.64 -3.55
C TYR A 70 -7.92 8.60 -4.48
N SER A 71 -8.53 8.29 -5.62
CA SER A 71 -7.95 7.41 -6.63
C SER A 71 -6.68 7.98 -7.25
N GLN A 72 -6.67 9.28 -7.57
CA GLN A 72 -5.48 9.97 -8.07
C GLN A 72 -4.35 9.99 -7.03
N LEU A 73 -4.68 10.31 -5.77
CA LEU A 73 -3.70 10.30 -4.68
C LEU A 73 -3.12 8.90 -4.45
N ASN A 74 -3.96 7.85 -4.48
CA ASN A 74 -3.50 6.47 -4.41
C ASN A 74 -2.50 6.13 -5.51
N THR A 75 -2.77 6.57 -6.75
CA THR A 75 -1.87 6.36 -7.89
C THR A 75 -0.52 7.06 -7.67
N LEU A 76 -0.54 8.34 -7.32
CA LEU A 76 0.67 9.11 -7.06
C LEU A 76 1.49 8.53 -5.91
N CYS A 77 0.84 8.13 -4.82
CA CYS A 77 1.52 7.47 -3.71
C CYS A 77 2.13 6.14 -4.14
N ARG A 78 1.43 5.34 -4.93
CA ARG A 78 1.92 4.05 -5.42
C ARG A 78 3.16 4.22 -6.30
N ASP A 79 3.18 5.23 -7.15
CA ASP A 79 4.35 5.57 -7.97
C ASP A 79 5.53 6.04 -7.10
N ALA A 80 5.26 6.83 -6.06
CA ALA A 80 6.31 7.23 -5.12
C ALA A 80 6.94 6.02 -4.40
N LEU A 81 6.13 5.04 -3.99
CA LEU A 81 6.61 3.81 -3.34
C LEU A 81 7.51 2.94 -4.23
N GLU A 82 7.44 3.09 -5.56
CA GLU A 82 8.32 2.37 -6.49
C GLU A 82 9.79 2.78 -6.34
N THR A 83 10.02 4.03 -5.93
CA THR A 83 11.36 4.61 -5.76
C THR A 83 12.00 4.25 -4.41
N MET A 84 11.25 3.65 -3.49
CA MET A 84 11.68 3.38 -2.12
C MET A 84 11.92 1.89 -1.92
N THR A 85 13.19 1.48 -1.75
CA THR A 85 13.56 0.07 -1.56
C THR A 85 13.61 -0.33 -0.09
N ILE A 86 13.47 -1.63 0.20
CA ILE A 86 13.64 -2.17 1.55
C ILE A 86 15.03 -1.82 2.08
N ARG A 87 16.07 -1.89 1.23
CA ARG A 87 17.41 -1.44 1.57
C ARG A 87 17.45 0.02 2.00
N ALA A 88 16.87 0.93 1.21
CA ALA A 88 16.88 2.36 1.55
C ALA A 88 16.18 2.65 2.90
N ILE A 89 15.13 1.90 3.23
CA ILE A 89 14.48 2.00 4.55
C ILE A 89 15.40 1.44 5.65
N ASN A 90 16.05 0.31 5.41
CA ASN A 90 16.98 -0.30 6.36
C ASN A 90 18.17 0.63 6.66
N ASP A 91 18.76 1.23 5.63
CA ASP A 91 19.88 2.18 5.74
C ASP A 91 19.47 3.42 6.56
N ARG A 92 18.23 3.89 6.40
CA ARG A 92 17.65 4.99 7.22
C ARG A 92 17.43 4.62 8.69
N ILE A 93 17.00 3.40 8.99
CA ILE A 93 16.73 2.97 10.38
C ILE A 93 18.04 2.75 11.12
N PHE A 94 19.03 2.16 10.45
CA PHE A 94 20.28 1.72 11.07
C PHE A 94 21.47 2.65 10.82
N ASN A 95 21.27 3.77 10.13
CA ASN A 95 22.31 4.74 9.73
C ASN A 95 23.52 4.06 9.06
N LYS A 96 23.26 3.17 8.09
CA LYS A 96 24.29 2.43 7.34
C LYS A 96 24.38 2.89 5.90
#